data_AF-A0A257RU07-F1
#
_entry.id   AF-A0A257RU07-F1
#
_cell.length_a   1.000
_cell.length_b   1.000
_cell.length_c   1.000
_cell.angle_alpha   90.00
_cell.angle_beta   90.00
_cell.angle_gamma   90.00
#
_symmetry.space_group_name_H-M   'P 1'
#
loop_
_entity.id
_entity.type
_entity.pdbx_description
1 polymer ?
#
loop_
_entity_poly.entity_id
_entity_poly.type
_entity_poly.pdbx_seq_one_letter_code
_entity_poly.pdbx_strand_id
1 'polypeptide(L)'
;MQTLVFCLLTSIYIGLATEKHEHEHVVIPMRGMGEAQAGCYVWSVGVGDVVYVSPSDPHQFRCPADAKEPFGFLCIVNSERDRPTAVDG
;
A
#
# COMPACT_ATOMS: atom_id res chain seq x y z
N MET A 1 -20.11 8.02 10.33
CA MET A 1 -19.39 6.80 10.76
C MET A 1 -18.96 6.10 9.49
N GLN A 2 -17.69 6.17 9.12
CA GLN A 2 -17.18 5.50 7.91
C GLN A 2 -16.95 4.04 8.26
N THR A 3 -17.47 3.12 7.44
CA THR A 3 -17.18 1.69 7.58
C THR A 3 -15.81 1.42 6.96
N LEU A 4 -14.88 0.82 7.71
CA LEU A 4 -13.57 0.43 7.20
C LEU A 4 -13.62 -1.00 6.66
N VAL A 5 -12.90 -1.26 5.56
CA VAL A 5 -12.78 -2.58 4.94
C VAL A 5 -11.32 -3.01 4.95
N PHE A 6 -11.07 -4.27 5.33
CA PHE A 6 -9.75 -4.90 5.25
C PHE A 6 -9.58 -5.56 3.88
N CYS A 7 -8.58 -5.11 3.13
CA CYS A 7 -8.10 -5.82 1.95
C CYS A 7 -6.87 -6.65 2.36
N LEU A 8 -7.02 -7.98 2.36
CA LEU A 8 -5.92 -8.92 2.52
C LEU A 8 -5.16 -9.00 1.19
N LEU A 9 -3.97 -8.41 1.16
CA LEU A 9 -3.16 -8.37 -0.04
C LEU A 9 -2.02 -9.35 0.11
N THR A 10 -2.30 -10.59 -0.27
CA THR A 10 -1.25 -11.55 -0.61
C THR A 10 -0.75 -11.17 -1.99
N SER A 11 0.45 -10.58 -2.04
CA SER A 11 1.27 -10.32 -3.23
C SER A 11 0.72 -10.97 -4.52
N ILE A 12 0.20 -10.15 -5.45
CA ILE A 12 0.19 -10.28 -6.93
C ILE A 12 -0.72 -9.21 -7.60
N TYR A 13 -1.70 -8.57 -6.94
CA TYR A 13 -2.71 -7.73 -7.65
C TYR A 13 -3.07 -6.32 -7.13
N ILE A 14 -2.23 -5.64 -6.32
CA ILE A 14 -2.30 -4.17 -6.21
C ILE A 14 -1.06 -3.55 -6.84
N GLY A 15 -1.29 -2.74 -7.88
CA GLY A 15 -0.38 -1.67 -8.29
C GLY A 15 0.94 -2.11 -8.95
N LEU A 16 0.88 -2.76 -10.13
CA LEU A 16 2.06 -2.76 -11.03
C LEU A 16 2.48 -1.33 -11.39
N ALA A 17 1.55 -0.38 -11.36
CA ALA A 17 1.78 1.04 -11.60
C ALA A 17 1.56 1.85 -10.32
N THR A 18 2.26 2.97 -10.20
CA THR A 18 2.02 3.99 -9.18
C THR A 18 0.64 4.61 -9.40
N GLU A 19 -0.13 4.73 -8.34
CA GLU A 19 -1.46 5.33 -8.39
C GLU A 19 -1.66 6.36 -7.29
N LYS A 20 -2.69 7.19 -7.44
CA LYS A 20 -3.18 8.13 -6.43
C LYS A 20 -4.70 8.22 -6.46
N HIS A 21 -5.27 8.64 -5.33
CA HIS A 21 -6.70 8.85 -5.14
C HIS A 21 -6.92 9.59 -3.81
N GLU A 22 -8.12 10.14 -3.61
CA GLU A 22 -8.45 10.95 -2.44
C GLU A 22 -8.60 10.11 -1.16
N HIS A 23 -9.04 8.85 -1.25
CA HIS A 23 -9.09 8.00 -0.05
C HIS A 23 -7.70 7.66 0.48
N GLU A 24 -7.59 7.61 1.80
CA GLU A 24 -6.35 7.27 2.51
C GLU A 24 -6.15 5.75 2.64
N HIS A 25 -4.92 5.34 2.96
CA HIS A 25 -4.59 3.97 3.34
C HIS A 25 -3.86 3.92 4.68
N VAL A 26 -4.23 2.93 5.50
CA VAL A 26 -3.37 2.44 6.59
C VAL A 26 -2.93 1.03 6.24
N VAL A 27 -1.62 0.87 6.00
CA VAL A 27 -1.02 -0.38 5.57
C VAL A 27 -0.14 -0.95 6.68
N ILE A 28 -0.38 -2.21 7.03
CA ILE A 28 0.34 -2.92 8.08
C ILE A 28 0.98 -4.17 7.47
N PRO A 29 2.32 -4.20 7.29
CA PRO A 29 3.03 -5.41 6.92
C PRO A 29 2.78 -6.56 7.91
N MET A 30 2.37 -7.71 7.36
CA MET A 30 2.10 -8.93 8.13
C MET A 30 3.05 -10.07 7.79
N ARG A 31 3.84 -9.94 6.71
CA ARG A 31 4.80 -10.95 6.27
C ARG A 31 5.93 -10.33 5.44
N GLY A 32 7.15 -10.78 5.68
CA GLY A 32 8.32 -10.41 4.89
C GLY A 32 8.72 -8.94 5.01
N MET A 33 9.53 -8.49 4.05
CA MET A 33 9.95 -7.10 3.89
C MET A 33 9.55 -6.58 2.51
N GLY A 34 9.17 -5.31 2.46
CA GLY A 34 8.70 -4.61 1.27
C GLY A 34 9.33 -3.24 1.11
N GLU A 35 9.04 -2.61 -0.02
CA GLU A 35 9.21 -1.16 -0.19
C GLU A 35 7.83 -0.50 -0.23
N ALA A 36 7.67 0.56 0.55
CA ALA A 36 6.49 1.42 0.50
C ALA A 36 6.89 2.77 -0.09
N GLN A 37 6.31 3.13 -1.22
CA GLN A 37 6.34 4.49 -1.75
C GLN A 37 5.08 5.22 -1.29
N ALA A 38 5.24 6.40 -0.68
CA ALA A 38 4.15 7.35 -0.45
C ALA A 38 4.66 8.77 -0.67
N GLY A 39 3.99 9.51 -1.56
CA GLY A 39 4.47 10.80 -2.02
C GLY A 39 5.82 10.67 -2.73
N CYS A 40 6.80 11.46 -2.30
CA CYS A 40 8.16 11.47 -2.87
C CYS A 40 9.16 10.57 -2.13
N TYR A 41 8.70 9.79 -1.15
CA TYR A 41 9.57 8.96 -0.32
C TYR A 41 9.33 7.48 -0.57
N VAL A 42 10.41 6.72 -0.43
CA VAL A 42 10.41 5.26 -0.45
C VAL A 42 11.08 4.76 0.81
N TRP A 43 10.41 3.86 1.53
CA TRP A 43 10.92 3.26 2.75
C TRP A 43 10.94 1.74 2.63
N SER A 44 11.96 1.10 3.19
CA SER A 44 11.92 -0.33 3.49
C SER A 44 11.02 -0.55 4.70
N VAL A 45 10.06 -1.46 4.59
CA VAL A 45 9.07 -1.74 5.63
C VAL A 45 8.96 -3.24 5.89
N GLY A 46 8.70 -3.62 7.13
CA GLY A 46 8.58 -5.00 7.56
C GLY A 46 7.55 -5.19 8.67
N VAL A 47 7.40 -6.43 9.12
CA VAL A 47 6.45 -6.78 10.19
C VAL A 47 6.70 -5.93 11.43
N GLY A 48 5.63 -5.26 11.91
CA GLY A 48 5.67 -4.35 13.06
C GLY A 48 5.60 -2.87 12.68
N ASP A 49 5.86 -2.52 11.42
CA ASP A 49 5.70 -1.16 10.91
C ASP A 49 4.23 -0.83 10.61
N VAL A 50 3.94 0.47 10.48
CA VAL A 50 2.66 0.99 9.99
C VAL A 50 2.94 2.09 8.99
N VAL A 51 2.35 1.99 7.80
CA VAL A 51 2.46 2.99 6.74
C VAL A 51 1.13 3.72 6.59
N TYR A 52 1.17 5.04 6.65
CA TYR A 52 0.05 5.90 6.31
C TYR A 52 0.29 6.51 4.93
N VAL A 53 -0.70 6.42 4.05
CA VAL A 53 -0.71 7.11 2.75
C VAL A 53 -1.76 8.20 2.81
N SER A 54 -1.32 9.46 2.73
CA SER A 54 -2.21 10.61 2.77
C SER A 54 -3.09 10.67 1.53
N PRO A 55 -4.25 11.35 1.59
CA PRO A 55 -5.05 11.67 0.42
C PRO A 55 -4.21 12.23 -0.72
N SER A 56 -4.40 11.68 -1.92
CA SER A 56 -3.76 12.10 -3.17
C SER A 56 -2.23 11.95 -3.24
N ASP A 57 -1.58 11.38 -2.23
CA ASP A 57 -0.18 10.97 -2.33
C ASP A 57 -0.05 9.80 -3.33
N PRO A 58 0.81 9.92 -4.37
CA PRO A 58 1.19 8.79 -5.19
C PRO A 58 1.78 7.69 -4.32
N HIS A 59 1.36 6.45 -4.54
CA HIS A 59 1.86 5.33 -3.74
C HIS A 59 1.98 4.05 -4.55
N GLN A 60 2.93 3.22 -4.11
CA GLN A 60 3.16 1.89 -4.64
C GLN A 60 3.82 1.03 -3.57
N PHE A 61 3.38 -0.23 -3.43
CA PHE A 61 3.98 -1.20 -2.54
C PHE A 61 4.63 -2.31 -3.35
N ARG A 62 5.92 -2.55 -3.13
CA ARG A 62 6.72 -3.49 -3.92
C ARG A 62 7.32 -4.58 -3.03
N CYS A 63 7.32 -5.81 -3.54
CA CYS A 63 8.14 -6.88 -3.00
C CYS A 63 9.53 -6.79 -3.67
N PRO A 64 10.64 -6.64 -2.91
CA PRO A 64 11.99 -6.63 -3.47
C PRO A 64 12.26 -7.87 -4.31
N ALA A 65 13.02 -7.71 -5.40
CA ALA A 65 13.31 -8.81 -6.33
C ALA A 65 14.15 -9.94 -5.70
N ASP A 66 14.95 -9.61 -4.68
CA ASP A 66 15.78 -10.52 -3.91
C ASP A 66 15.10 -11.02 -2.61
N ALA A 67 13.81 -10.72 -2.43
CA ALA A 67 13.07 -11.13 -1.25
C ALA A 67 13.03 -12.66 -1.11
N LYS A 68 13.46 -13.16 0.06
CA LYS A 68 13.47 -14.60 0.38
C LYS A 68 12.08 -15.17 0.65
N GLU A 69 11.11 -14.30 0.95
CA GLU A 69 9.71 -14.66 1.15
C GLU A 69 8.80 -13.52 0.63
N PRO A 70 7.51 -13.82 0.36
CA PRO A 70 6.57 -12.80 -0.12
C PRO A 70 6.38 -11.66 0.89
N PHE A 71 6.33 -10.43 0.38
CA PHE A 71 5.81 -9.28 1.12
C PHE A 71 4.28 -9.33 1.15
N GLY A 72 3.71 -9.39 2.35
CA GLY A 72 2.25 -9.44 2.55
C GLY A 72 1.81 -8.46 3.62
N PHE A 73 0.67 -7.82 3.41
CA PHE A 73 0.17 -6.76 4.28
C PHE A 73 -1.36 -6.72 4.36
N LEU A 74 -1.85 -6.11 5.44
CA LEU A 74 -3.23 -5.65 5.55
C LEU A 74 -3.30 -4.22 5.06
N CYS A 75 -4.28 -3.92 4.21
CA CYS A 75 -4.60 -2.57 3.82
C CYS A 75 -6.01 -2.21 4.30
N ILE A 76 -6.10 -1.13 5.07
CA ILE A 76 -7.34 -0.63 5.65
C ILE A 76 -7.73 0.64 4.90
N VAL A 77 -8.94 0.61 4.33
CA VAL A 77 -9.52 1.71 3.56
C VAL A 77 -10.98 1.93 3.91
N ASN A 78 -11.52 3.09 3.53
CA ASN A 78 -12.95 3.34 3.60
C ASN A 78 -13.75 2.43 2.65
N SER A 79 -14.92 1.97 3.10
CA SER A 79 -15.82 1.14 2.30
C SER A 79 -16.33 1.87 1.07
N GLU A 80 -16.70 3.13 1.25
CA GLU A 80 -17.05 4.07 0.20
C GLU A 80 -15.81 4.88 -0.13
N ARG A 81 -15.36 4.80 -1.39
CA ARG A 81 -14.13 5.46 -1.84
C ARG A 81 -14.15 5.73 -3.34
N ASP A 82 -13.32 6.68 -3.75
CA ASP A 82 -13.11 7.03 -5.15
C ASP A 82 -12.26 5.97 -5.89
N ARG A 83 -12.14 6.14 -7.21
CA ARG A 83 -11.36 5.23 -8.06
C ARG A 83 -9.90 5.69 -8.15
N PRO A 84 -8.93 4.75 -8.21
CA PRO A 84 -7.53 5.09 -8.44
C PRO A 84 -7.30 5.76 -9.79
N THR A 85 -6.34 6.67 -9.83
CA THR A 85 -5.79 7.27 -11.05
C THR A 85 -4.33 6.87 -11.18
N ALA A 86 -3.95 6.26 -12.30
CA ALA A 86 -2.56 5.94 -12.60
C ALA A 86 -1.73 7.22 -12.77
N VAL A 87 -0.50 7.20 -12.26
CA VAL A 87 0.47 8.29 -12.42
C VAL A 87 1.83 7.73 -12.79
N ASP A 88 2.66 8.56 -13.40
CA ASP A 88 4.06 8.23 -13.62
C ASP A 88 4.79 8.21 -12.27
N GLY A 89 5.55 7.14 -12.03
CA GLY A 89 6.23 6.84 -10.78
C GLY A 89 7.66 7.38 -10.70
#